data_AF-A0A7X7A0J3-F1
#
_entry.id   AF-A0A7X7A0J3-F1
#
_cell.length_a   1.000
_cell.length_b   1.000
_cell.length_c   1.000
_cell.angle_alpha   90.00
_cell.angle_beta   90.00
_cell.angle_gamma   90.00
#
_symmetry.space_group_name_H-M   'P 1'
#
loop_
_entity.id
_entity.type
_entity.pdbx_description
1 polymer ?
#
loop_
_entity_poly.entity_id
_entity_poly.type
_entity_poly.pdbx_seq_one_letter_code
_entity_poly.pdbx_strand_id
1 'polypeptide(L)'
;IGQVPLFNTIYIQIAIYGILGAFLLLFAGIFWAPNQISNYLINKSESPFAWINTLRNFMLTLLNHVMLFRKKRGEWIFQFILSMLIWVLFPIKMFLLTLPLFPEAHFIYISAITFVSYMVAMLPIFPGGLGGFEGTMSGLLLIMGMSLSDSAVIAVVFRFVTFWFVILISLAFVSIYKAVSLRATL
;
A
#
# COMPACT_ATOMS: atom_id res chain seq x y z
N ILE A 1 16.17 -10.32 -22.44
CA ILE A 1 15.34 -10.16 -21.22
C ILE A 1 14.44 -11.39 -21.16
N GLY A 2 14.74 -12.34 -20.28
CA GLY A 2 14.18 -13.69 -20.32
C GLY A 2 12.66 -13.68 -20.19
N GLN A 3 11.97 -14.15 -21.23
CA GLN A 3 10.56 -14.52 -21.17
C GLN A 3 10.45 -15.66 -20.15
N VAL A 4 9.96 -15.40 -18.95
CA VAL A 4 9.58 -16.47 -18.03
C VAL A 4 8.35 -17.14 -18.65
N PRO A 5 8.44 -18.35 -19.24
CA PRO A 5 7.39 -18.91 -20.10
C PRO A 5 6.07 -19.13 -19.35
N LEU A 6 6.15 -19.26 -18.02
CA LEU A 6 5.01 -19.41 -17.12
C LEU A 6 4.02 -18.25 -17.20
N PHE A 7 4.45 -16.98 -17.23
CA PHE A 7 3.51 -15.84 -17.22
C PHE A 7 2.94 -15.48 -18.60
N ASN A 8 3.46 -16.07 -19.67
CA ASN A 8 3.02 -15.78 -21.03
C ASN A 8 1.92 -16.74 -21.53
N THR A 9 1.45 -17.63 -20.66
CA THR A 9 0.34 -18.53 -20.99
C THR A 9 -0.98 -17.78 -20.80
N ILE A 10 -1.82 -17.73 -21.83
CA ILE A 10 -3.13 -17.06 -21.83
C ILE A 10 -3.99 -17.42 -20.61
N TYR A 11 -3.95 -18.68 -20.16
CA TYR A 11 -4.67 -19.16 -18.99
C TYR A 11 -4.25 -18.47 -17.68
N ILE A 12 -2.95 -18.21 -17.51
CA ILE A 12 -2.42 -17.54 -16.31
C ILE A 12 -2.82 -16.08 -16.31
N GLN A 13 -2.79 -15.41 -17.47
CA GLN A 13 -3.26 -14.03 -17.59
C GLN A 13 -4.76 -13.91 -17.28
N ILE A 14 -5.59 -14.80 -17.84
CA ILE A 14 -7.03 -14.84 -17.55
C ILE A 14 -7.28 -15.09 -16.06
N ALA A 15 -6.57 -16.03 -15.44
CA ALA A 15 -6.71 -16.30 -14.01
C ALA A 15 -6.34 -15.09 -13.14
N ILE A 16 -5.20 -14.43 -13.43
CA ILE A 16 -4.75 -13.23 -12.71
C ILE A 16 -5.77 -12.10 -12.86
N TYR A 17 -6.18 -11.77 -14.09
CA TYR A 17 -7.16 -10.71 -14.32
C TYR A 17 -8.53 -11.04 -13.74
N GLY A 18 -8.93 -12.32 -13.76
CA GLY A 18 -10.15 -12.79 -13.12
C GLY A 18 -10.13 -12.59 -11.61
N ILE A 19 -9.03 -12.95 -10.94
CA ILE A 19 -8.86 -12.76 -9.49
C ILE A 19 -8.85 -11.27 -9.14
N LEU A 20 -8.10 -10.45 -9.87
CA LEU A 20 -8.04 -9.01 -9.66
C LEU A 20 -9.41 -8.36 -9.88
N GLY A 21 -10.12 -8.75 -10.95
CA GLY A 21 -11.47 -8.30 -11.25
C GLY A 21 -12.45 -8.67 -10.14
N ALA A 22 -12.41 -9.92 -9.65
CA ALA A 22 -13.25 -10.36 -8.54
C ALA A 22 -12.97 -9.58 -7.25
N PHE A 23 -11.70 -9.30 -6.94
CA PHE A 23 -11.31 -8.49 -5.79
C PHE A 23 -11.84 -7.05 -5.90
N LEU A 24 -11.70 -6.42 -7.07
CA LEU A 24 -12.22 -5.08 -7.33
C LEU A 24 -13.76 -5.02 -7.24
N LEU A 25 -14.45 -6.02 -7.79
CA LEU A 25 -15.91 -6.12 -7.71
C LEU A 25 -16.38 -6.32 -6.26
N LEU A 26 -15.69 -7.16 -5.48
CA LEU A 26 -15.97 -7.36 -4.07
C LEU A 26 -15.82 -6.04 -3.30
N PHE A 27 -14.73 -5.32 -3.54
CA PHE A 27 -14.48 -4.02 -2.91
C PHE A 27 -15.55 -2.99 -3.31
N ALA A 28 -15.88 -2.89 -4.60
CA ALA A 28 -16.93 -2.00 -5.09
C ALA A 28 -18.31 -2.34 -4.50
N GLY A 29 -18.64 -3.63 -4.37
CA GLY A 29 -19.88 -4.11 -3.76
C GLY A 29 -20.05 -3.66 -2.30
N ILE A 30 -18.98 -3.72 -1.50
CA ILE A 30 -18.96 -3.24 -0.11
C ILE A 30 -19.33 -1.75 -0.02
N PHE A 31 -18.82 -0.92 -0.94
CA PHE A 31 -19.11 0.52 -0.98
C PHE A 31 -20.48 0.87 -1.56
N TRP A 32 -20.94 0.11 -2.56
CA TRP A 32 -22.21 0.35 -3.24
C TRP A 32 -23.40 0.04 -2.34
N ALA A 33 -23.36 -1.12 -1.67
CA ALA A 33 -24.50 -1.70 -0.97
C ALA A 33 -24.25 -2.01 0.53
N PRO A 34 -23.63 -1.10 1.32
CA PRO A 34 -23.24 -1.42 2.69
C PRO A 34 -24.43 -1.75 3.59
N ASN A 35 -25.56 -1.05 3.41
CA ASN A 35 -26.79 -1.28 4.18
C ASN A 35 -27.37 -2.68 3.91
N GLN A 36 -27.36 -3.13 2.65
CA GLN A 36 -27.94 -4.42 2.25
C GLN A 36 -27.10 -5.57 2.81
N ILE A 37 -25.77 -5.46 2.71
CA ILE A 37 -24.82 -6.43 3.27
C ILE A 37 -24.94 -6.46 4.79
N SER A 38 -25.03 -5.30 5.45
CA SER A 38 -25.18 -5.21 6.90
C SER A 38 -26.47 -5.88 7.38
N ASN A 39 -27.60 -5.59 6.74
CA ASN A 39 -28.89 -6.20 7.10
C ASN A 39 -28.89 -7.71 6.88
N TYR A 40 -28.26 -8.18 5.79
CA TYR A 40 -28.09 -9.62 5.54
C TYR A 40 -27.26 -10.31 6.63
N LEU A 41 -26.17 -9.68 7.08
CA LEU A 41 -25.29 -10.21 8.13
C LEU A 41 -25.94 -10.17 9.52
N ILE A 42 -26.73 -9.15 9.83
CA ILE A 42 -27.47 -9.02 11.11
C ILE A 42 -28.58 -10.06 11.22
N ASN A 43 -29.30 -10.33 10.11
CA ASN A 43 -30.42 -11.27 10.11
C ASN A 43 -29.99 -12.74 10.11
N LYS A 44 -28.69 -13.03 9.97
CA LYS A 44 -28.16 -14.40 9.97
C LYS A 44 -27.88 -14.84 11.41
N SER A 45 -28.37 -16.02 11.77
CA SER A 45 -28.12 -16.61 13.09
C SER A 45 -26.62 -16.81 13.34
N GLU A 46 -26.24 -16.85 14.61
CA GLU A 46 -24.85 -17.07 14.98
C GLU A 46 -24.35 -18.43 14.47
N SER A 47 -23.12 -18.43 13.95
CA SER A 47 -22.49 -19.66 13.54
C SER A 47 -21.98 -20.40 14.78
N PRO A 48 -22.01 -21.76 14.79
CA PRO A 48 -21.33 -22.53 15.82
C PRO A 48 -19.80 -22.33 15.84
N PHE A 49 -19.22 -21.80 14.76
CA PHE A 49 -17.78 -21.55 14.66
C PHE A 49 -17.42 -20.12 15.08
N ALA A 50 -16.60 -19.97 16.13
CA ALA A 50 -16.21 -18.66 16.69
C ALA A 50 -15.49 -17.73 15.69
N TRP A 51 -14.67 -18.28 14.78
CA TRP A 51 -13.97 -17.48 13.77
C TRP A 51 -14.94 -16.85 12.76
N ILE A 52 -16.05 -17.52 12.44
CA ILE A 52 -17.09 -16.99 11.54
C ILE A 52 -17.78 -15.80 12.19
N ASN A 53 -18.07 -15.88 13.50
CA ASN A 53 -18.67 -14.76 14.24
C ASN A 53 -17.68 -13.59 14.37
N THR A 54 -16.38 -13.87 14.52
CA THR A 54 -15.33 -12.85 14.52
C THR A 54 -15.26 -12.12 13.18
N LEU A 55 -15.26 -12.87 12.07
CA LEU A 55 -15.30 -12.30 10.72
C LEU A 55 -16.58 -11.49 10.48
N ARG A 56 -17.74 -12.00 10.94
CA ARG A 56 -19.03 -11.29 10.88
C ARG A 56 -18.95 -9.95 11.60
N ASN A 57 -18.43 -9.93 12.82
CA ASN A 57 -18.30 -8.71 13.62
C ASN A 57 -17.30 -7.72 13.00
N PHE A 58 -16.19 -8.20 12.45
CA PHE A 58 -15.27 -7.39 11.66
C PHE A 58 -15.98 -6.75 10.46
N MET A 59 -16.73 -7.54 9.68
CA MET A 59 -17.49 -7.06 8.52
C MET A 59 -18.56 -6.03 8.91
N LEU A 60 -19.32 -6.27 9.98
CA LEU A 60 -20.31 -5.31 10.49
C LEU A 60 -19.66 -4.00 10.92
N THR A 61 -18.52 -4.09 11.63
CA THR A 61 -17.74 -2.91 12.04
C THR A 61 -17.24 -2.13 10.82
N LEU A 62 -16.68 -2.82 9.82
CA LEU A 62 -16.24 -2.22 8.56
C LEU A 62 -17.39 -1.50 7.85
N LEU A 63 -18.54 -2.16 7.69
CA LEU A 63 -19.72 -1.61 7.03
C LEU A 63 -20.27 -0.38 7.76
N ASN A 64 -20.28 -0.39 9.10
CA ASN A 64 -20.66 0.77 9.90
C ASN A 64 -19.77 1.99 9.62
N HIS A 65 -18.46 1.79 9.54
CA HIS A 65 -17.53 2.88 9.19
C HIS A 65 -17.72 3.36 7.75
N VAL A 66 -17.96 2.45 6.79
CA VAL A 66 -18.29 2.82 5.40
C VAL A 66 -19.58 3.65 5.34
N MET A 67 -20.61 3.29 6.09
CA MET A 67 -21.86 4.06 6.17
C MET A 67 -21.64 5.45 6.77
N LEU A 68 -20.84 5.58 7.84
CA LEU A 68 -20.47 6.87 8.43
C LEU A 68 -19.69 7.73 7.43
N PHE A 69 -18.74 7.14 6.71
CA PHE A 69 -17.93 7.82 5.72
C PHE A 69 -18.75 8.30 4.52
N ARG A 70 -19.70 7.49 4.04
CA ARG A 70 -20.59 7.83 2.91
C ARG A 70 -21.57 8.97 3.23
N LYS A 71 -21.93 9.20 4.50
CA LYS A 71 -22.79 10.32 4.90
C LYS A 71 -22.13 11.68 4.65
N LYS A 72 -20.80 11.76 4.68
CA LYS A 72 -20.06 12.99 4.37
C LYS A 72 -19.88 13.12 2.85
N ARG A 73 -20.77 13.88 2.21
CA ARG A 73 -20.76 14.08 0.75
C ARG A 73 -19.42 14.68 0.30
N GLY A 74 -18.80 14.09 -0.73
CA GLY A 74 -17.60 14.61 -1.39
C GLY A 74 -16.26 14.33 -0.68
N GLU A 75 -16.22 14.23 0.65
CA GLU A 75 -14.98 13.96 1.39
C GLU A 75 -14.32 12.64 0.96
N TRP A 76 -15.11 11.60 0.71
CA TRP A 76 -14.58 10.29 0.31
C TRP A 76 -13.87 10.33 -1.05
N ILE A 77 -14.40 11.09 -2.01
CA ILE A 77 -13.79 11.26 -3.34
C ILE A 77 -12.48 12.02 -3.19
N PHE A 78 -12.49 13.10 -2.41
CA PHE A 78 -11.30 13.90 -2.16
C PHE A 78 -10.19 13.06 -1.50
N GLN A 79 -10.52 12.31 -0.44
CA GLN A 79 -9.58 11.42 0.25
C GLN A 79 -9.06 10.30 -0.68
N PHE A 80 -9.92 9.75 -1.54
CA PHE A 80 -9.52 8.74 -2.51
C PHE A 80 -8.54 9.31 -3.56
N ILE A 81 -8.85 10.48 -4.14
CA ILE A 81 -7.96 11.17 -5.10
C ILE A 81 -6.64 11.54 -4.42
N LEU A 82 -6.70 12.09 -3.21
CA LEU A 82 -5.51 12.45 -2.44
C LEU A 82 -4.63 11.22 -2.16
N SER A 83 -5.24 10.09 -1.77
CA SER A 83 -4.56 8.82 -1.59
C SER A 83 -3.90 8.35 -2.89
N MET A 84 -4.64 8.35 -4.00
CA MET A 84 -4.10 7.97 -5.32
C MET A 84 -2.90 8.83 -5.71
N LEU A 85 -2.98 10.15 -5.51
CA LEU A 85 -1.88 11.07 -5.78
C LEU A 85 -0.66 10.74 -4.92
N ILE A 86 -0.84 10.54 -3.62
CA ILE A 86 0.24 10.16 -2.71
C ILE A 86 0.89 8.85 -3.16
N TRP A 87 0.09 7.84 -3.49
CA TRP A 87 0.57 6.53 -3.92
C TRP A 87 1.33 6.56 -5.25
N VAL A 88 0.92 7.40 -6.21
CA VAL A 88 1.63 7.57 -7.49
C VAL A 88 2.96 8.31 -7.32
N LEU A 89 3.10 9.17 -6.30
CA LEU A 89 4.38 9.84 -6.04
C LEU A 89 5.50 8.88 -5.63
N PHE A 90 5.18 7.74 -5.02
CA PHE A 90 6.19 6.73 -4.65
C PHE A 90 6.93 6.15 -5.85
N PRO A 91 6.27 5.54 -6.85
CA PRO A 91 6.96 5.01 -8.02
C PRO A 91 7.59 6.11 -8.88
N ILE A 92 7.06 7.33 -8.90
CA ILE A 92 7.73 8.47 -9.55
C ILE A 92 9.09 8.75 -8.90
N LYS A 93 9.15 8.88 -7.56
CA LYS A 93 10.41 9.09 -6.83
C LYS A 93 11.39 7.94 -7.08
N MET A 94 10.89 6.71 -7.08
CA MET A 94 11.70 5.53 -7.33
C MET A 94 12.29 5.57 -8.75
N PHE A 95 11.46 5.88 -9.74
CA PHE A 95 11.90 6.00 -11.13
C PHE A 95 13.01 7.03 -11.30
N LEU A 96 12.84 8.21 -10.71
CA LEU A 96 13.86 9.27 -10.72
C LEU A 96 15.19 8.82 -10.08
N LEU A 97 15.12 8.04 -9.00
CA LEU A 97 16.33 7.49 -8.35
C LEU A 97 17.01 6.40 -9.18
N THR A 98 16.25 5.64 -9.97
CA THR A 98 16.79 4.56 -10.81
C THR A 98 17.41 5.06 -12.13
N LEU A 99 16.91 6.15 -12.70
CA LEU A 99 17.35 6.66 -14.01
C LEU A 99 18.87 6.81 -14.19
N PRO A 100 19.64 7.36 -13.22
CA PRO A 100 21.08 7.53 -13.39
C PRO A 100 21.87 6.23 -13.39
N LEU A 101 21.36 5.20 -12.72
CA LEU A 101 22.03 3.91 -12.52
C LEU A 101 21.53 2.85 -13.51
N PHE A 102 20.31 3.02 -14.03
CA PHE A 102 19.66 2.09 -14.94
C PHE A 102 18.75 2.85 -15.94
N PRO A 103 19.34 3.49 -16.97
CA PRO A 103 18.60 4.34 -17.90
C PRO A 103 17.51 3.61 -18.70
N GLU A 104 17.70 2.32 -18.94
CA GLU A 104 16.75 1.45 -19.67
C GLU A 104 15.57 0.98 -18.79
N ALA A 105 15.43 1.52 -17.57
CA ALA A 105 14.32 1.21 -16.68
C ALA A 105 12.98 1.58 -17.33
N HIS A 106 12.07 0.63 -17.47
CA HIS A 106 10.70 0.92 -17.86
C HIS A 106 9.87 1.32 -16.63
N PHE A 107 9.16 2.45 -16.70
CA PHE A 107 8.39 3.00 -15.57
C PHE A 107 7.39 2.01 -14.95
N ILE A 108 6.73 1.19 -15.77
CA ILE A 108 5.76 0.18 -15.30
C ILE A 108 6.43 -0.86 -14.38
N TYR A 109 7.63 -1.34 -14.72
CA TYR A 109 8.33 -2.33 -13.90
C TYR A 109 8.81 -1.72 -12.59
N ILE A 110 9.38 -0.52 -12.62
CA ILE A 110 9.76 0.20 -11.40
C ILE A 110 8.55 0.47 -10.49
N SER A 111 7.40 0.79 -11.10
CA SER A 111 6.14 0.96 -10.36
C SER A 111 5.71 -0.34 -9.68
N ALA A 112 5.72 -1.46 -10.41
CA ALA A 112 5.38 -2.77 -9.86
C ALA A 112 6.31 -3.15 -8.69
N ILE A 113 7.62 -2.98 -8.84
CA ILE A 113 8.60 -3.23 -7.78
C ILE A 113 8.30 -2.37 -6.55
N THR A 114 8.01 -1.08 -6.76
CA THR A 114 7.69 -0.15 -5.67
C THR A 114 6.48 -0.63 -4.88
N PHE A 115 5.37 -0.95 -5.56
CA PHE A 115 4.16 -1.42 -4.90
C PHE A 115 4.35 -2.76 -4.19
N VAL A 116 4.99 -3.74 -4.85
CA VAL A 116 5.26 -5.06 -4.24
C VAL A 116 6.12 -4.91 -2.98
N SER A 117 7.17 -4.09 -3.04
CA SER A 117 8.05 -3.85 -1.88
C SER A 117 7.30 -3.20 -0.72
N TYR A 118 6.40 -2.25 -1.00
CA TYR A 118 5.54 -1.67 0.03
C TYR A 118 4.51 -2.65 0.58
N MET A 119 3.92 -3.51 -0.24
CA MET A 119 3.02 -4.55 0.24
C MET A 119 3.71 -5.50 1.20
N VAL A 120 4.96 -5.91 0.90
CA VAL A 120 5.77 -6.73 1.83
C VAL A 120 6.09 -5.95 3.10
N ALA A 121 6.44 -4.67 2.99
CA ALA A 121 6.72 -3.82 4.16
C ALA A 121 5.51 -3.62 5.09
N MET A 122 4.30 -3.75 4.56
CA MET A 122 3.04 -3.65 5.31
C MET A 122 2.68 -4.94 6.06
N LEU A 123 3.32 -6.07 5.73
CA LEU A 123 3.13 -7.29 6.50
C LEU A 123 3.75 -7.07 7.89
N PRO A 124 3.02 -7.37 8.99
CA PRO A 124 3.49 -7.13 10.36
C PRO A 124 4.51 -8.20 10.81
N ILE A 125 5.46 -8.54 9.93
CA ILE A 125 6.52 -9.53 10.15
C ILE A 125 7.75 -8.84 10.74
N PHE A 126 8.06 -7.62 10.26
CA PHE A 126 9.24 -6.87 10.67
C PHE A 126 8.86 -5.54 11.31
N PRO A 127 9.53 -5.11 12.39
CA PRO A 127 9.28 -3.80 13.00
C PRO A 127 9.57 -2.68 11.97
N GLY A 128 8.56 -1.87 11.67
CA GLY A 128 8.66 -0.79 10.68
C GLY A 128 8.89 -1.26 9.23
N GLY A 129 8.69 -2.55 8.93
CA GLY A 129 8.93 -3.14 7.61
C GLY A 129 10.40 -3.18 7.18
N LEU A 130 11.32 -3.03 8.14
CA LEU A 130 12.77 -3.05 7.91
C LEU A 130 13.22 -4.45 7.47
N GLY A 131 14.10 -4.52 6.49
CA GLY A 131 14.58 -5.77 5.89
C GLY A 131 13.60 -6.36 4.87
N GLY A 132 12.30 -6.34 5.16
CA GLY A 132 11.26 -6.77 4.22
C GLY A 132 11.17 -5.86 2.98
N PHE A 133 11.15 -4.54 3.19
CA PHE A 133 11.13 -3.57 2.09
C PHE A 133 12.42 -3.65 1.27
N GLU A 134 13.56 -3.52 1.94
CA GLU A 134 14.88 -3.43 1.31
C GLU A 134 15.23 -4.73 0.58
N GLY A 135 14.99 -5.89 1.21
CA GLY A 135 15.22 -7.19 0.59
C GLY A 135 14.35 -7.42 -0.64
N THR A 136 13.07 -7.04 -0.59
CA THR A 136 12.16 -7.19 -1.73
C THR A 136 12.57 -6.26 -2.88
N MET A 137 12.82 -4.99 -2.58
CA MET A 137 13.17 -4.00 -3.59
C MET A 137 14.51 -4.32 -4.25
N SER A 138 15.56 -4.57 -3.46
CA SER A 138 16.87 -4.90 -4.00
C SER A 138 16.87 -6.23 -4.76
N GLY A 139 16.12 -7.23 -4.27
CA GLY A 139 15.97 -8.51 -4.96
C GLY A 139 15.28 -8.39 -6.32
N LEU A 140 14.20 -7.62 -6.41
CA LEU A 140 13.48 -7.42 -7.67
C LEU A 140 14.27 -6.57 -8.67
N LEU A 141 15.00 -5.55 -8.21
CA LEU A 141 15.90 -4.76 -9.07
C LEU A 141 17.06 -5.60 -9.59
N LEU A 142 17.63 -6.47 -8.76
CA LEU A 142 18.66 -7.42 -9.17
C LEU A 142 18.14 -8.35 -10.28
N ILE A 143 16.92 -8.87 -10.14
CA ILE A 143 16.27 -9.70 -11.16
C ILE A 143 16.05 -8.92 -12.47
N MET A 144 15.82 -7.60 -12.39
CA MET A 144 15.74 -6.73 -13.56
C MET A 144 17.08 -6.46 -14.25
N GLY A 145 18.20 -6.95 -13.71
CA GLY A 145 19.53 -6.83 -14.29
C GLY A 145 20.39 -5.72 -13.70
N MET A 146 19.95 -5.08 -12.60
CA MET A 146 20.76 -4.11 -11.88
C MET A 146 21.81 -4.82 -11.01
N SER A 147 22.96 -4.18 -10.76
CA SER A 147 23.96 -4.75 -9.84
C SER A 147 23.40 -4.84 -8.41
N LEU A 148 23.88 -5.79 -7.61
CA LEU A 148 23.47 -5.92 -6.20
C LEU A 148 23.79 -4.65 -5.40
N SER A 149 24.94 -4.02 -5.69
CA SER A 149 25.38 -2.76 -5.07
C SER A 149 24.37 -1.65 -5.33
N ASP A 150 24.05 -1.40 -6.60
CA ASP A 150 23.13 -0.32 -6.98
C ASP A 150 21.72 -0.59 -6.46
N SER A 151 21.27 -1.84 -6.54
CA SER A 151 19.95 -2.27 -6.03
C SER A 151 19.81 -2.05 -4.53
N ALA A 152 20.87 -2.31 -3.75
CA ALA A 152 20.91 -2.06 -2.31
C ALA A 152 20.93 -0.56 -2.00
N VAL A 153 21.76 0.21 -2.70
CA VAL A 153 21.86 1.66 -2.54
C VAL A 153 20.51 2.32 -2.82
N ILE A 154 19.86 1.98 -3.93
CA ILE A 154 18.55 2.56 -4.28
C ILE A 154 17.50 2.24 -3.22
N ALA A 155 17.42 0.99 -2.75
CA ALA A 155 16.43 0.61 -1.74
C ALA A 155 16.61 1.41 -0.43
N VAL A 156 17.85 1.55 0.03
CA VAL A 156 18.17 2.32 1.25
C VAL A 156 17.91 3.81 1.07
N VAL A 157 18.35 4.41 -0.04
CA VAL A 157 18.14 5.84 -0.34
C VAL A 157 16.65 6.15 -0.48
N PHE A 158 15.90 5.29 -1.17
CA PHE A 158 14.46 5.45 -1.32
C PHE A 158 13.74 5.39 0.03
N ARG A 159 14.09 4.44 0.91
CA ARG A 159 13.59 4.40 2.30
C ARG A 159 13.99 5.61 3.10
N PHE A 160 15.21 6.10 2.94
CA PHE A 160 15.67 7.31 3.60
C PHE A 160 14.81 8.52 3.24
N VAL A 161 14.56 8.73 1.95
CA VAL A 161 13.76 9.87 1.46
C VAL A 161 12.29 9.75 1.83
N THR A 162 11.72 8.54 1.78
CA THR A 162 10.27 8.33 1.98
C THR A 162 9.85 8.17 3.43
N PHE A 163 10.77 7.71 4.30
CA PHE A 163 10.45 7.36 5.68
C PHE A 163 11.30 8.17 6.67
N TRP A 164 12.62 7.98 6.65
CA TRP A 164 13.51 8.59 7.64
C TRP A 164 13.51 10.11 7.57
N PHE A 165 13.52 10.69 6.37
CA PHE A 165 13.48 12.13 6.17
C PHE A 165 12.21 12.77 6.74
N VAL A 166 11.05 12.12 6.53
CA VAL A 166 9.76 12.60 7.08
C VAL A 166 9.77 12.55 8.61
N ILE A 167 10.32 11.50 9.21
CA ILE A 167 10.46 11.37 10.66
C ILE A 167 11.36 12.47 11.23
N LEU A 168 12.52 12.71 10.60
CA LEU A 168 13.47 13.74 11.04
C LEU A 168 12.86 15.14 10.98
N ILE A 169 12.16 15.48 9.90
CA ILE A 169 11.45 16.77 9.78
C ILE A 169 10.36 16.89 10.83
N SER A 170 9.58 15.83 11.03
CA SER A 170 8.49 15.82 12.03
C SER A 170 9.04 16.02 13.43
N LEU A 171 10.14 15.34 13.77
CA LEU A 171 10.82 15.48 15.06
C LEU A 171 11.36 16.90 15.26
N ALA A 172 11.98 17.48 14.23
CA ALA A 172 12.47 18.85 14.27
C ALA A 172 11.32 19.84 14.52
N PHE A 173 10.21 19.69 13.79
CA PHE A 173 9.04 20.57 13.93
C PHE A 173 8.42 20.49 15.34
N VAL A 174 8.21 19.27 15.85
CA VAL A 174 7.66 19.05 17.20
C VAL A 174 8.59 19.62 18.28
N SER A 175 9.91 19.44 18.12
CA SER A 175 10.90 19.94 19.08
C SER A 175 10.90 21.47 19.12
N ILE A 176 10.87 22.12 17.95
CA ILE A 176 10.79 23.59 17.85
C ILE A 176 9.48 24.09 18.45
N TYR A 177 8.35 23.48 18.10
CA TYR A 177 7.04 23.87 18.63
C TYR A 177 7.01 23.81 20.16
N LYS A 178 7.54 22.72 20.75
CA LYS A 178 7.60 22.54 22.20
C LYS A 178 8.53 23.55 22.87
N ALA A 179 9.68 23.86 22.26
CA ALA A 179 10.60 24.85 22.79
C ALA A 179 9.99 26.26 22.80
N VAL A 180 9.25 26.63 21.75
CA VAL A 180 8.55 27.91 21.66
C VAL A 180 7.39 27.98 22.65
N SER A 181 6.59 26.93 22.78
CA SER A 181 5.43 26.93 23.67
C SER A 181 5.81 27.00 25.15
N LEU A 182 6.86 26.28 25.57
CA LEU A 182 7.41 26.36 26.93
C LEU A 182 7.90 27.77 27.28
N ARG A 183 8.44 28.49 26.28
CA ARG A 183 8.93 29.85 26.46
C ARG A 183 7.83 30.90 26.52
N ALA A 184 6.62 30.59 26.03
CA ALA A 184 5.46 31.48 26.09
C ALA A 184 4.65 31.34 27.40
N THR A 185 4.91 30.28 28.19
CA THR A 185 4.25 30.01 29.48
C THR A 185 5.06 30.45 30.70
N LEU A 186 6.29 30.93 30.50
CA LEU A 186 7.18 31.50 31.53
C LEU A 186 7.19 33.02 31.42
#